data_AF-A0A9E5NRB4-F1
#
_entry.id   AF-A0A9E5NRB4-F1
#
_cell.length_a   1.000
_cell.length_b   1.000
_cell.length_c   1.000
_cell.angle_alpha   90.00
_cell.angle_beta   90.00
_cell.angle_gamma   90.00
#
_symmetry.space_group_name_H-M   'P 1'
#
loop_
_entity.id
_entity.type
_entity.pdbx_description
1 polymer ?
#
loop_
_entity_poly.entity_id
_entity_poly.type
_entity_poly.pdbx_seq_one_letter_code
_entity_poly.pdbx_strand_id
1 'polypeptide(L)'
;PAWSNSLFEDNAEFGFGMRLTADKMGEYARELLERVSLNGHTDLAEAIKGADLSTPDLIDAQRERVNQLKQVLEDRDDPEASSLLSVADFLIPKSVWLVGGDGWAYDIGYGGLDHVLASGRDVNVLLLDTEVYSNTGGQASKATPRGAVAKFAAAGKNLPKKDIGAISITYGNIYVAQVAYGANMTQLVRAMREAEAYRGPSMIIAYSHCIAHGIDMGRATDLHEDAVKSGIWPLYRFNPALAGEGKQPLQLDSKAPTEDIETFMYKQNRFRLLRQSDPARANRLLEALREDVKARWRFYE
;
A
#
# COMPACT_ATOMS: atom_id res chain seq x y z
N PRO A 1 -1.80 -7.10 -15.83
CA PRO A 1 -2.48 -7.17 -14.52
C PRO A 1 -3.91 -7.67 -14.69
N ALA A 2 -4.31 -8.74 -14.01
CA ALA A 2 -5.72 -9.06 -13.85
C ALA A 2 -6.32 -8.02 -12.89
N TRP A 3 -7.43 -7.39 -13.27
CA TRP A 3 -8.04 -6.31 -12.50
C TRP A 3 -9.50 -6.62 -12.21
N SER A 4 -9.92 -6.38 -10.98
CA SER A 4 -11.29 -6.58 -10.54
C SER A 4 -11.62 -5.56 -9.45
N ASN A 5 -12.89 -5.19 -9.38
CA ASN A 5 -13.45 -4.33 -8.35
C ASN A 5 -14.69 -5.04 -7.83
N SER A 6 -14.69 -5.37 -6.54
CA SER A 6 -15.85 -5.95 -5.88
C SER A 6 -16.75 -4.83 -5.38
N LEU A 7 -16.68 -4.46 -4.11
CA LEU A 7 -17.43 -3.37 -3.52
C LEU A 7 -16.48 -2.35 -2.86
N PHE A 8 -17.09 -1.30 -2.29
CA PHE A 8 -16.32 -0.23 -1.67
C PHE A 8 -15.78 -0.63 -0.29
N GLU A 9 -16.54 -1.44 0.43
CA GLU A 9 -16.28 -1.88 1.80
C GLU A 9 -15.34 -3.09 1.90
N ASP A 10 -15.30 -3.96 0.89
CA ASP A 10 -14.73 -5.31 1.01
C ASP A 10 -13.43 -5.53 0.22
N ASN A 11 -12.82 -4.47 -0.30
CA ASN A 11 -11.63 -4.58 -1.14
C ASN A 11 -10.48 -5.35 -0.46
N ALA A 12 -10.34 -5.23 0.87
CA ALA A 12 -9.31 -5.96 1.61
C ALA A 12 -9.57 -7.47 1.61
N GLU A 13 -10.78 -7.86 1.99
CA GLU A 13 -11.26 -9.23 2.09
C GLU A 13 -11.33 -9.91 0.72
N PHE A 14 -11.70 -9.15 -0.30
CA PHE A 14 -11.74 -9.59 -1.69
C PHE A 14 -10.34 -9.94 -2.19
N GLY A 15 -9.36 -9.04 -2.01
CA GLY A 15 -7.96 -9.31 -2.33
C GLY A 15 -7.38 -10.46 -1.49
N PHE A 16 -7.81 -10.59 -0.23
CA PHE A 16 -7.43 -11.70 0.62
C PHE A 16 -7.94 -13.05 0.08
N GLY A 17 -9.17 -13.11 -0.43
CA GLY A 17 -9.69 -14.30 -1.12
C GLY A 17 -8.84 -14.68 -2.35
N MET A 18 -8.34 -13.69 -3.10
CA MET A 18 -7.42 -13.95 -4.22
C MET A 18 -6.09 -14.53 -3.75
N ARG A 19 -5.52 -14.02 -2.65
CA ARG A 19 -4.30 -14.56 -2.02
C ARG A 19 -4.48 -16.01 -1.60
N LEU A 20 -5.58 -16.32 -0.89
CA LEU A 20 -5.89 -17.68 -0.45
C LEU A 20 -6.07 -18.63 -1.65
N THR A 21 -6.71 -18.16 -2.71
CA THR A 21 -6.87 -18.93 -3.95
C THR A 21 -5.51 -19.21 -4.60
N ALA A 22 -4.65 -18.20 -4.71
CA ALA A 22 -3.32 -18.35 -5.29
C ALA A 22 -2.45 -19.31 -4.47
N ASP A 23 -2.53 -19.24 -3.14
CA ASP A 23 -1.86 -20.19 -2.24
C ASP A 23 -2.35 -21.61 -2.52
N LYS A 24 -3.68 -21.82 -2.53
CA LYS A 24 -4.24 -23.16 -2.68
C LYS A 24 -3.98 -23.78 -4.05
N MET A 25 -4.08 -22.98 -5.11
CA MET A 25 -3.76 -23.44 -6.46
C MET A 25 -2.26 -23.76 -6.60
N GLY A 26 -1.39 -22.99 -5.94
CA GLY A 26 0.04 -23.28 -5.90
C GLY A 26 0.38 -24.56 -5.12
N GLU A 27 -0.29 -24.81 -3.99
CA GLU A 27 -0.20 -26.10 -3.27
C GLU A 27 -0.62 -27.26 -4.18
N TYR A 28 -1.81 -27.15 -4.79
CA TYR A 28 -2.35 -28.19 -5.66
C TYR A 28 -1.45 -28.46 -6.88
N ALA A 29 -0.90 -27.41 -7.50
CA ALA A 29 0.04 -27.55 -8.61
C ALA A 29 1.32 -28.32 -8.20
N ARG A 30 1.84 -28.10 -6.97
CA ARG A 30 3.01 -28.84 -6.47
C ARG A 30 2.68 -30.30 -6.18
N GLU A 31 1.52 -30.59 -5.57
CA GLU A 31 1.06 -31.96 -5.34
C GLU A 31 0.89 -32.74 -6.66
N LEU A 32 0.32 -32.11 -7.68
CA LEU A 32 0.20 -32.70 -9.01
C LEU A 32 1.56 -32.89 -9.68
N LEU A 33 2.50 -31.95 -9.53
CA LEU A 33 3.85 -32.05 -10.08
C LEU A 33 4.62 -33.26 -9.51
N GLU A 34 4.31 -33.70 -8.28
CA GLU A 34 4.89 -34.91 -7.68
C GLU A 34 4.27 -36.20 -8.20
N ARG A 35 3.01 -36.16 -8.63
CA ARG A 35 2.24 -37.33 -9.06
C ARG A 35 2.35 -37.61 -10.55
N VAL A 36 2.38 -36.55 -11.37
CA VAL A 36 2.43 -36.65 -12.82
C VAL A 36 3.84 -37.06 -13.24
N SER A 37 3.99 -38.28 -13.75
CA SER A 37 5.24 -38.72 -14.38
C SER A 37 5.51 -37.91 -15.64
N LEU A 38 6.59 -37.12 -15.68
CA LEU A 38 6.94 -36.28 -16.83
C LEU A 38 7.75 -37.00 -17.93
N ASN A 39 7.53 -38.31 -18.17
CA ASN A 39 8.15 -39.08 -19.27
C ASN A 39 9.67 -38.87 -19.45
N GLY A 40 10.44 -38.87 -18.36
CA GLY A 40 11.90 -38.69 -18.39
C GLY A 40 12.39 -37.26 -18.15
N HIS A 41 11.49 -36.29 -17.96
CA HIS A 41 11.81 -34.90 -17.57
C HIS A 41 11.82 -34.69 -16.04
N THR A 42 12.28 -35.70 -15.28
CA THR A 42 12.32 -35.63 -13.81
C THR A 42 13.16 -34.43 -13.32
N ASP A 43 14.23 -34.11 -14.02
CA ASP A 43 15.09 -32.96 -13.72
C ASP A 43 14.35 -31.62 -13.78
N LEU A 44 13.37 -31.47 -14.67
CA LEU A 44 12.55 -30.26 -14.78
C LEU A 44 11.63 -30.12 -13.57
N ALA A 45 10.99 -31.21 -13.13
CA ALA A 45 10.16 -31.21 -11.92
C ALA A 45 10.97 -30.84 -10.68
N GLU A 46 12.16 -31.43 -10.50
CA GLU A 46 13.05 -31.09 -9.38
C GLU A 46 13.53 -29.64 -9.45
N ALA A 47 13.88 -29.14 -10.64
CA ALA A 47 14.30 -27.74 -10.82
C ALA A 47 13.18 -26.74 -10.49
N ILE A 48 11.93 -27.07 -10.81
CA ILE A 48 10.75 -26.26 -10.47
C ILE A 48 10.50 -26.27 -8.96
N LYS A 49 10.59 -27.43 -8.31
CA LYS A 49 10.34 -27.59 -6.87
C LYS A 49 11.43 -26.93 -6.02
N GLY A 50 12.69 -27.08 -6.41
CA GLY A 50 13.85 -26.55 -5.69
C GLY A 50 14.21 -25.10 -6.02
N ALA A 51 13.41 -24.41 -6.84
CA ALA A 51 13.69 -23.05 -7.26
C ALA A 51 13.65 -22.07 -6.07
N ASP A 52 14.72 -21.29 -5.90
CA ASP A 52 14.63 -20.03 -5.16
C ASP A 52 13.82 -19.03 -5.99
N LEU A 53 12.91 -18.31 -5.33
CA LEU A 53 11.98 -17.34 -5.93
C LEU A 53 12.05 -15.99 -5.20
N SER A 54 13.21 -15.70 -4.60
CA SER A 54 13.47 -14.50 -3.79
C SER A 54 13.66 -13.22 -4.61
N THR A 55 14.05 -13.33 -5.89
CA THR A 55 14.33 -12.17 -6.76
C THR A 55 13.55 -12.21 -8.08
N PRO A 56 13.33 -11.06 -8.74
CA PRO A 56 12.68 -11.01 -10.04
C PRO A 56 13.34 -11.91 -11.10
N ASP A 57 14.68 -11.89 -11.20
CA ASP A 57 15.42 -12.70 -12.17
C ASP A 57 15.21 -14.20 -11.95
N LEU A 58 15.13 -14.63 -10.68
CA LEU A 58 14.86 -16.02 -10.32
C LEU A 58 13.40 -16.41 -10.62
N ILE A 59 12.45 -15.49 -10.41
CA ILE A 59 11.05 -15.68 -10.81
C ILE A 59 10.94 -15.79 -12.34
N ASP A 60 11.69 -15.00 -13.09
CA ASP A 60 11.70 -15.09 -14.57
C ASP A 60 12.29 -16.42 -15.05
N ALA A 61 13.34 -16.92 -14.39
CA ALA A 61 13.84 -18.28 -14.64
C ALA A 61 12.79 -19.35 -14.33
N GLN A 62 11.99 -19.18 -13.27
CA GLN A 62 10.87 -20.09 -12.97
C GLN A 62 9.76 -20.02 -14.01
N ARG A 63 9.45 -18.84 -14.56
CA ARG A 63 8.49 -18.70 -15.66
C ARG A 63 8.90 -19.51 -16.87
N GLU A 64 10.19 -19.50 -17.20
CA GLU A 64 10.72 -20.29 -18.31
C GLU A 64 10.58 -21.80 -18.04
N ARG A 65 10.92 -22.28 -16.83
CA ARG A 65 10.71 -23.68 -16.45
C ARG A 65 9.24 -24.09 -16.52
N VAL A 66 8.33 -23.22 -16.08
CA VAL A 66 6.88 -23.47 -16.16
C VAL A 66 6.39 -23.48 -17.60
N ASN A 67 6.92 -22.66 -18.49
CA ASN A 67 6.60 -22.73 -19.92
C ASN A 67 7.04 -24.07 -20.52
N GLN A 68 8.24 -24.55 -20.18
CA GLN A 68 8.72 -25.87 -20.59
C GLN A 68 7.84 -26.99 -20.04
N LEU A 69 7.42 -26.89 -18.77
CA LEU A 69 6.49 -27.84 -18.17
C LEU A 69 5.16 -27.87 -18.95
N LYS A 70 4.61 -26.71 -19.30
CA LYS A 70 3.35 -26.63 -20.07
C LYS A 70 3.48 -27.31 -21.43
N GLN A 71 4.59 -27.10 -22.14
CA GLN A 71 4.86 -27.80 -23.42
C GLN A 71 4.91 -29.33 -23.25
N VAL A 72 5.54 -29.84 -22.19
CA VAL A 72 5.58 -31.28 -21.90
C VAL A 72 4.18 -31.85 -21.58
N LEU A 73 3.28 -31.03 -21.05
CA LEU A 73 1.93 -31.42 -20.66
C LEU A 73 0.89 -31.30 -21.80
N GLU A 74 1.11 -30.43 -22.79
CA GLU A 74 0.15 -30.16 -23.88
C GLU A 74 -0.15 -31.40 -24.74
N ASP A 75 0.84 -32.26 -24.96
CA ASP A 75 0.70 -33.47 -25.79
C ASP A 75 0.20 -34.70 -25.01
N ARG A 76 -0.36 -34.51 -23.80
CA ARG A 76 -0.77 -35.59 -22.91
C ARG A 76 -2.27 -35.69 -22.73
N ASP A 77 -2.78 -36.91 -22.89
CA ASP A 77 -4.21 -37.22 -22.74
C ASP A 77 -4.61 -37.71 -21.33
N ASP A 78 -3.71 -37.70 -20.35
CA ASP A 78 -4.04 -38.16 -18.99
C ASP A 78 -4.70 -37.04 -18.13
N PRO A 79 -5.72 -37.38 -17.30
CA PRO A 79 -6.46 -36.38 -16.52
C PRO A 79 -5.61 -35.59 -15.52
N GLU A 80 -4.55 -36.20 -14.97
CA GLU A 80 -3.69 -35.53 -14.00
C GLU A 80 -2.78 -34.50 -14.69
N ALA A 81 -2.25 -34.80 -15.87
CA ALA A 81 -1.50 -33.85 -16.70
C ALA A 81 -2.37 -32.66 -17.14
N SER A 82 -3.62 -32.91 -17.57
CA SER A 82 -4.58 -31.84 -17.88
C SER A 82 -4.88 -30.96 -16.66
N SER A 83 -5.02 -31.57 -15.49
CA SER A 83 -5.23 -30.84 -14.23
C SER A 83 -4.01 -29.99 -13.89
N LEU A 84 -2.79 -30.54 -13.99
CA LEU A 84 -1.55 -29.80 -13.73
C LEU A 84 -1.39 -28.64 -14.70
N LEU A 85 -1.66 -28.85 -15.98
CA LEU A 85 -1.60 -27.81 -17.01
C LEU A 85 -2.50 -26.61 -16.66
N SER A 86 -3.71 -26.88 -16.14
CA SER A 86 -4.68 -25.84 -15.75
C SER A 86 -4.22 -24.96 -14.59
N VAL A 87 -3.31 -25.45 -13.75
CA VAL A 87 -2.81 -24.74 -12.55
C VAL A 87 -1.30 -24.46 -12.59
N ALA A 88 -0.59 -24.84 -13.66
CA ALA A 88 0.86 -24.74 -13.76
C ALA A 88 1.38 -23.31 -13.53
N ASP A 89 0.62 -22.30 -13.97
CA ASP A 89 1.00 -20.90 -13.78
C ASP A 89 1.05 -20.49 -12.29
N PHE A 90 0.44 -21.24 -11.37
CA PHE A 90 0.53 -21.02 -9.91
C PHE A 90 1.81 -21.57 -9.27
N LEU A 91 2.67 -22.25 -10.04
CA LEU A 91 4.05 -22.55 -9.65
C LEU A 91 4.95 -21.31 -9.70
N ILE A 92 4.45 -20.20 -10.26
CA ILE A 92 5.06 -18.88 -10.24
C ILE A 92 4.33 -18.04 -9.17
N PRO A 93 5.05 -17.39 -8.23
CA PRO A 93 4.43 -16.56 -7.20
C PRO A 93 3.53 -15.48 -7.81
N LYS A 94 2.35 -15.28 -7.22
CA LYS A 94 1.43 -14.20 -7.59
C LYS A 94 1.55 -13.05 -6.60
N SER A 95 1.67 -11.86 -7.16
CA SER A 95 1.66 -10.60 -6.43
C SER A 95 0.23 -10.07 -6.35
N VAL A 96 -0.30 -9.94 -5.14
CA VAL A 96 -1.70 -9.53 -4.89
C VAL A 96 -1.71 -8.10 -4.35
N TRP A 97 -2.19 -7.17 -5.17
CA TRP A 97 -2.27 -5.75 -4.82
C TRP A 97 -3.71 -5.30 -4.54
N LEU A 98 -3.90 -4.68 -3.38
CA LEU A 98 -5.17 -4.12 -2.92
C LEU A 98 -5.05 -2.60 -3.02
N VAL A 99 -5.65 -2.03 -4.05
CA VAL A 99 -5.52 -0.59 -4.35
C VAL A 99 -6.81 0.10 -3.95
N GLY A 100 -6.70 1.18 -3.18
CA GLY A 100 -7.87 1.96 -2.79
C GLY A 100 -7.55 3.33 -2.21
N GLY A 101 -8.58 4.17 -2.09
CA GLY A 101 -8.45 5.53 -1.57
C GLY A 101 -8.57 5.61 -0.04
N ASP A 102 -8.36 6.79 0.50
CA ASP A 102 -8.45 7.03 1.94
C ASP A 102 -9.85 6.76 2.53
N GLY A 103 -10.92 7.05 1.81
CA GLY A 103 -12.27 6.75 2.27
C GLY A 103 -12.59 5.26 2.43
N TRP A 104 -11.89 4.39 1.68
CA TRP A 104 -11.99 2.96 1.92
C TRP A 104 -11.17 2.59 3.16
N ALA A 105 -9.87 2.88 3.13
CA ALA A 105 -8.92 2.34 4.10
C ALA A 105 -9.05 2.94 5.51
N TYR A 106 -9.38 4.23 5.62
CA TYR A 106 -9.53 4.87 6.93
C TYR A 106 -10.92 4.68 7.52
N ASP A 107 -11.95 4.57 6.66
CA ASP A 107 -13.35 4.59 7.04
C ASP A 107 -14.07 3.26 6.82
N ILE A 108 -14.70 3.04 5.66
CA ILE A 108 -15.70 1.97 5.48
C ILE A 108 -15.08 0.57 5.46
N GLY A 109 -13.91 0.41 4.85
CA GLY A 109 -13.20 -0.87 4.74
C GLY A 109 -12.10 -1.06 5.77
N TYR A 110 -11.98 -0.16 6.75
CA TYR A 110 -10.90 -0.23 7.74
C TYR A 110 -10.92 -1.51 8.56
N GLY A 111 -12.11 -2.00 8.96
CA GLY A 111 -12.21 -3.23 9.74
C GLY A 111 -11.68 -4.45 8.96
N GLY A 112 -12.05 -4.56 7.68
CA GLY A 112 -11.53 -5.59 6.79
C GLY A 112 -10.04 -5.46 6.53
N LEU A 113 -9.56 -4.24 6.27
CA LEU A 113 -8.15 -3.94 6.06
C LEU A 113 -7.30 -4.33 7.28
N ASP A 114 -7.73 -3.93 8.48
CA ASP A 114 -7.06 -4.27 9.73
C ASP A 114 -6.97 -5.80 9.92
N HIS A 115 -8.07 -6.52 9.70
CA HIS A 115 -8.09 -7.98 9.80
C HIS A 115 -7.16 -8.67 8.79
N VAL A 116 -7.19 -8.22 7.53
CA VAL A 116 -6.36 -8.81 6.47
C VAL A 116 -4.88 -8.56 6.72
N LEU A 117 -4.50 -7.35 7.15
CA LEU A 117 -3.11 -7.07 7.53
C LEU A 117 -2.71 -7.87 8.78
N ALA A 118 -3.58 -8.02 9.77
CA ALA A 118 -3.31 -8.83 10.97
C ALA A 118 -3.15 -10.33 10.66
N SER A 119 -3.70 -10.82 9.55
CA SER A 119 -3.62 -12.24 9.16
C SER A 119 -2.20 -12.75 8.88
N GLY A 120 -1.25 -11.84 8.64
CA GLY A 120 0.15 -12.18 8.33
C GLY A 120 0.36 -12.72 6.91
N ARG A 121 -0.65 -12.63 6.03
CA ARG A 121 -0.59 -13.16 4.67
C ARG A 121 0.08 -12.19 3.71
N ASP A 122 0.75 -12.74 2.70
CA ASP A 122 1.55 -11.99 1.70
C ASP A 122 0.65 -11.22 0.73
N VAL A 123 0.29 -9.99 1.12
CA VAL A 123 -0.57 -9.07 0.35
C VAL A 123 -0.02 -7.65 0.41
N ASN A 124 -0.15 -6.92 -0.69
CA ASN A 124 0.35 -5.55 -0.83
C ASN A 124 -0.79 -4.55 -0.94
N VAL A 125 -0.94 -3.66 0.04
CA VAL A 125 -1.93 -2.58 0.03
C VAL A 125 -1.30 -1.30 -0.49
N LEU A 126 -1.91 -0.71 -1.52
CA LEU A 126 -1.56 0.63 -2.00
C LEU A 126 -2.73 1.59 -1.70
N LEU A 127 -2.52 2.43 -0.69
CA LEU A 127 -3.46 3.45 -0.26
C LEU A 127 -3.13 4.77 -0.94
N LEU A 128 -4.03 5.23 -1.81
CA LEU A 128 -3.97 6.53 -2.48
C LEU A 128 -4.66 7.58 -1.62
N ASP A 129 -3.90 8.25 -0.75
CA ASP A 129 -4.43 9.15 0.26
C ASP A 129 -4.67 10.55 -0.32
N THR A 130 -5.92 10.82 -0.68
CA THR A 130 -6.35 12.15 -1.12
C THR A 130 -6.89 13.00 0.03
N GLU A 131 -6.92 12.44 1.24
CA GLU A 131 -7.44 13.06 2.45
C GLU A 131 -8.91 13.52 2.39
N VAL A 132 -9.68 13.06 1.40
CA VAL A 132 -11.11 13.31 1.22
C VAL A 132 -11.72 12.21 0.36
N TYR A 133 -13.05 12.07 0.35
CA TYR A 133 -13.72 11.21 -0.60
C TYR A 133 -13.78 11.92 -1.96
N SER A 134 -12.71 11.79 -2.73
CA SER A 134 -12.53 12.52 -3.99
C SER A 134 -13.65 12.26 -5.00
N ASN A 135 -13.98 10.98 -5.24
CA ASN A 135 -14.94 10.58 -6.28
C ASN A 135 -16.37 11.11 -6.03
N THR A 136 -16.83 11.12 -4.77
CA THR A 136 -18.19 11.53 -4.42
C THR A 136 -18.31 13.04 -4.15
N GLY A 137 -17.27 13.81 -4.50
CA GLY A 137 -17.28 15.26 -4.50
C GLY A 137 -16.74 15.90 -3.22
N GLY A 138 -15.76 15.28 -2.57
CA GLY A 138 -14.95 15.90 -1.52
C GLY A 138 -15.59 15.90 -0.13
N GLN A 139 -16.17 14.78 0.30
CA GLN A 139 -16.60 14.56 1.68
C GLN A 139 -15.38 14.38 2.60
N ALA A 140 -15.51 14.82 3.85
CA ALA A 140 -14.51 14.57 4.87
C ALA A 140 -14.40 13.06 5.15
N SER A 141 -13.15 12.58 5.27
CA SER A 141 -12.79 11.24 5.72
C SER A 141 -12.12 11.31 7.10
N LYS A 142 -11.87 10.16 7.73
CA LYS A 142 -10.95 10.12 8.89
C LYS A 142 -9.51 10.47 8.51
N ALA A 143 -9.17 10.47 7.22
CA ALA A 143 -7.88 10.89 6.70
C ALA A 143 -7.78 12.41 6.45
N THR A 144 -8.91 13.15 6.45
CA THR A 144 -8.90 14.61 6.31
C THR A 144 -8.10 15.27 7.44
N PRO A 145 -7.18 16.22 7.15
CA PRO A 145 -6.39 16.89 8.18
C PRO A 145 -7.20 17.94 8.93
N ARG A 146 -6.72 18.31 10.13
CA ARG A 146 -7.32 19.39 10.92
C ARG A 146 -7.32 20.70 10.11
N GLY A 147 -8.42 21.45 10.20
CA GLY A 147 -8.57 22.74 9.52
C GLY A 147 -8.95 22.65 8.04
N ALA A 148 -8.89 21.48 7.40
CA ALA A 148 -9.34 21.32 6.02
C ALA A 148 -10.88 21.39 5.95
N VAL A 149 -11.37 22.20 5.02
CA VAL A 149 -12.78 22.31 4.64
C VAL A 149 -13.11 21.22 3.63
N ALA A 150 -14.17 20.47 3.91
CA ALA A 150 -14.73 19.45 3.04
C ALA A 150 -16.25 19.35 3.31
N LYS A 151 -17.01 18.60 2.50
CA LYS A 151 -18.42 18.31 2.86
C LYS A 151 -18.46 17.55 4.17
N PHE A 152 -19.41 17.89 5.05
CA PHE A 152 -19.48 17.44 6.46
C PHE A 152 -18.37 17.98 7.38
N ALA A 153 -17.48 18.84 6.87
CA ALA A 153 -16.48 19.58 7.64
C ALA A 153 -16.39 21.04 7.16
N ALA A 154 -17.54 21.69 6.95
CA ALA A 154 -17.62 23.03 6.35
C ALA A 154 -16.89 24.11 7.17
N ALA A 155 -16.85 23.95 8.49
CA ALA A 155 -16.12 24.84 9.41
C ALA A 155 -14.65 24.40 9.64
N GLY A 156 -14.10 23.57 8.75
CA GLY A 156 -12.82 22.89 8.94
C GLY A 156 -12.94 21.71 9.89
N LYS A 157 -12.27 20.60 9.55
CA LYS A 157 -12.26 19.41 10.41
C LYS A 157 -11.59 19.73 11.75
N ASN A 158 -12.29 19.38 12.83
CA ASN A 158 -11.83 19.66 14.19
C ASN A 158 -10.75 18.69 14.67
N LEU A 159 -10.87 17.40 14.34
CA LEU A 159 -10.00 16.33 14.86
C LEU A 159 -8.76 16.13 13.99
N PRO A 160 -7.65 15.61 14.54
CA PRO A 160 -6.46 15.28 13.76
C PRO A 160 -6.76 14.17 12.74
N LYS A 161 -5.87 14.02 11.76
CA LYS A 161 -5.88 12.88 10.83
C LYS A 161 -5.68 11.59 11.64
N LYS A 162 -6.48 10.54 11.37
CA LYS A 162 -6.22 9.20 11.91
C LYS A 162 -4.86 8.72 11.39
N ASP A 163 -3.96 8.26 12.24
CA ASP A 163 -2.66 7.74 11.82
C ASP A 163 -2.74 6.23 11.58
N ILE A 164 -3.15 5.83 10.38
CA ILE A 164 -3.30 4.40 10.04
C ILE A 164 -1.95 3.68 10.02
N GLY A 165 -0.87 4.38 9.65
CA GLY A 165 0.46 3.79 9.62
C GLY A 165 0.98 3.48 11.02
N ALA A 166 0.85 4.42 11.97
CA ALA A 166 1.19 4.18 13.37
C ALA A 166 0.38 3.01 13.96
N ILE A 167 -0.92 2.92 13.65
CA ILE A 167 -1.77 1.81 14.09
C ILE A 167 -1.25 0.48 13.53
N SER A 168 -0.97 0.39 12.23
CA SER A 168 -0.47 -0.84 11.61
C SER A 168 0.92 -1.25 12.12
N ILE A 169 1.79 -0.28 12.45
CA ILE A 169 3.11 -0.56 13.04
C ILE A 169 2.99 -1.30 14.39
N THR A 170 1.91 -1.09 15.14
CA THR A 170 1.72 -1.74 16.46
C THR A 170 1.67 -3.27 16.41
N TYR A 171 1.32 -3.87 15.26
CA TYR A 171 1.34 -5.32 15.07
C TYR A 171 2.76 -5.90 15.01
N GLY A 172 3.75 -5.09 14.66
CA GLY A 172 5.16 -5.50 14.58
C GLY A 172 5.54 -6.36 13.36
N ASN A 173 4.58 -6.98 12.68
CA ASN A 173 4.80 -7.88 11.53
C ASN A 173 4.21 -7.36 10.19
N ILE A 174 3.72 -6.12 10.14
CA ILE A 174 3.22 -5.49 8.92
C ILE A 174 4.30 -4.55 8.39
N TYR A 175 4.70 -4.68 7.13
CA TYR A 175 5.53 -3.67 6.48
C TYR A 175 4.69 -2.42 6.22
N VAL A 176 5.16 -1.24 6.62
CA VAL A 176 4.43 0.02 6.44
C VAL A 176 5.34 1.08 5.87
N ALA A 177 4.92 1.77 4.81
CA ALA A 177 5.66 2.91 4.27
C ALA A 177 4.74 4.09 3.98
N GLN A 178 5.15 5.29 4.35
CA GLN A 178 4.51 6.54 3.93
C GLN A 178 5.40 7.23 2.89
N VAL A 179 4.81 7.52 1.72
CA VAL A 179 5.53 7.93 0.52
C VAL A 179 4.88 9.17 -0.11
N ALA A 180 5.68 9.96 -0.83
CA ALA A 180 5.22 11.05 -1.67
C ALA A 180 6.13 11.17 -2.89
N TYR A 181 5.64 10.81 -4.08
CA TYR A 181 6.48 10.65 -5.26
C TYR A 181 7.17 11.96 -5.68
N GLY A 182 6.48 13.10 -5.50
CA GLY A 182 7.02 14.42 -5.86
C GLY A 182 8.06 14.93 -4.86
N ALA A 183 8.13 14.34 -3.66
CA ALA A 183 9.11 14.71 -2.65
C ALA A 183 10.37 13.83 -2.74
N ASN A 184 10.21 12.53 -2.93
CA ASN A 184 11.33 11.60 -2.99
C ASN A 184 10.99 10.34 -3.81
N MET A 185 11.25 10.39 -5.12
CA MET A 185 11.01 9.26 -6.03
C MET A 185 11.87 8.03 -5.67
N THR A 186 13.11 8.23 -5.22
CA THR A 186 14.01 7.14 -4.83
C THR A 186 13.45 6.38 -3.63
N GLN A 187 12.92 7.10 -2.64
CA GLN A 187 12.28 6.50 -1.47
C GLN A 187 11.01 5.73 -1.85
N LEU A 188 10.19 6.26 -2.76
CA LEU A 188 9.02 5.53 -3.28
C LEU A 188 9.42 4.21 -3.94
N VAL A 189 10.38 4.23 -4.87
CA VAL A 189 10.82 3.02 -5.58
C VAL A 189 11.37 1.99 -4.59
N ARG A 190 12.14 2.45 -3.60
CA ARG A 190 12.64 1.58 -2.53
C ARG A 190 11.50 0.97 -1.70
N ALA A 191 10.54 1.79 -1.28
CA ALA A 191 9.41 1.33 -0.48
C ALA A 191 8.54 0.29 -1.22
N MET A 192 8.28 0.51 -2.51
CA MET A 192 7.53 -0.44 -3.36
C MET A 192 8.27 -1.77 -3.51
N ARG A 193 9.60 -1.73 -3.69
CA ARG A 193 10.42 -2.95 -3.80
C ARG A 193 10.50 -3.72 -2.48
N GLU A 194 10.69 -3.01 -1.37
CA GLU A 194 10.73 -3.64 -0.04
C GLU A 194 9.38 -4.25 0.33
N ALA A 195 8.27 -3.55 0.07
CA ALA A 195 6.92 -4.06 0.31
C ALA A 195 6.64 -5.34 -0.48
N GLU A 196 6.94 -5.35 -1.78
CA GLU A 196 6.70 -6.52 -2.65
C GLU A 196 7.61 -7.71 -2.30
N ALA A 197 8.83 -7.45 -1.82
CA ALA A 197 9.76 -8.50 -1.41
C ALA A 197 9.44 -9.08 -0.03
N TYR A 198 8.71 -8.33 0.81
CA TYR A 198 8.36 -8.75 2.16
C TYR A 198 7.35 -9.90 2.12
N ARG A 199 7.70 -11.04 2.70
CA ARG A 199 6.84 -12.25 2.75
C ARG A 199 5.79 -12.14 3.86
N GLY A 200 4.92 -11.16 3.73
CA GLY A 200 3.91 -10.83 4.71
C GLY A 200 3.06 -9.63 4.26
N PRO A 201 2.22 -9.10 5.16
CA PRO A 201 1.33 -8.01 4.83
C PRO A 201 2.13 -6.70 4.70
N SER A 202 1.86 -5.94 3.64
CA SER A 202 2.51 -4.67 3.35
C SER A 202 1.48 -3.58 3.08
N MET A 203 1.74 -2.36 3.55
CA MET A 203 0.91 -1.19 3.29
C MET A 203 1.75 0.03 2.90
N ILE A 204 1.43 0.62 1.75
CA ILE A 204 2.03 1.85 1.23
C ILE A 204 0.98 2.95 1.25
N ILE A 205 1.23 4.00 2.02
CA ILE A 205 0.39 5.18 2.16
C ILE A 205 0.97 6.29 1.28
N ALA A 206 0.38 6.51 0.12
CA ALA A 206 0.89 7.44 -0.89
C ALA A 206 0.12 8.77 -0.86
N TYR A 207 0.82 9.87 -0.61
CA TYR A 207 0.24 11.21 -0.75
C TYR A 207 -0.25 11.41 -2.18
N SER A 208 -1.56 11.63 -2.33
CA SER A 208 -2.22 11.75 -3.63
C SER A 208 -2.89 13.11 -3.72
N HIS A 209 -2.21 14.07 -4.35
CA HIS A 209 -2.76 15.41 -4.55
C HIS A 209 -4.06 15.31 -5.37
N CYS A 210 -5.04 16.16 -5.10
CA CYS A 210 -6.36 16.08 -5.73
C CYS A 210 -6.93 17.45 -6.08
N ILE A 211 -7.79 17.51 -7.10
CA ILE A 211 -8.56 18.71 -7.44
C ILE A 211 -9.37 19.24 -6.24
N ALA A 212 -9.81 18.35 -5.34
CA ALA A 212 -10.54 18.71 -4.13
C ALA A 212 -9.69 19.53 -3.13
N HIS A 213 -8.37 19.55 -3.28
CA HIS A 213 -7.49 20.42 -2.50
C HIS A 213 -7.59 21.88 -2.96
N GLY A 214 -8.11 22.13 -4.17
CA GLY A 214 -8.25 23.46 -4.76
C GLY A 214 -6.89 24.09 -5.05
N ILE A 215 -6.11 23.37 -5.85
CA ILE A 215 -4.73 23.64 -6.25
C ILE A 215 -4.64 23.70 -7.77
N ASP A 216 -3.60 24.33 -8.30
CA ASP A 216 -3.28 24.22 -9.73
C ASP A 216 -2.68 22.84 -10.01
N MET A 217 -3.42 22.00 -10.74
CA MET A 217 -3.00 20.64 -11.06
C MET A 217 -1.75 20.59 -11.95
N GLY A 218 -1.47 21.65 -12.73
CA GLY A 218 -0.25 21.74 -13.53
C GLY A 218 1.03 21.83 -12.67
N ARG A 219 0.89 22.20 -11.39
CA ARG A 219 1.98 22.35 -10.42
C ARG A 219 1.79 21.52 -9.16
N ALA A 220 0.86 20.58 -9.17
CA ALA A 220 0.48 19.85 -7.96
C ALA A 220 1.59 18.93 -7.41
N THR A 221 2.56 18.55 -8.24
CA THR A 221 3.75 17.82 -7.78
C THR A 221 4.59 18.64 -6.80
N ASP A 222 4.68 19.97 -6.97
CA ASP A 222 5.44 20.86 -6.06
C ASP A 222 4.93 20.74 -4.60
N LEU A 223 3.63 20.50 -4.42
CA LEU A 223 3.01 20.34 -3.09
C LEU A 223 3.47 19.10 -2.34
N HIS A 224 4.01 18.08 -3.03
CA HIS A 224 4.52 16.89 -2.36
C HIS A 224 5.74 17.25 -1.51
N GLU A 225 6.68 17.99 -2.08
CA GLU A 225 7.87 18.44 -1.37
C GLU A 225 7.49 19.38 -0.22
N ASP A 226 6.55 20.31 -0.45
CA ASP A 226 6.03 21.21 0.59
C ASP A 226 5.35 20.44 1.76
N ALA A 227 4.61 19.37 1.46
CA ALA A 227 3.96 18.53 2.47
C ALA A 227 5.00 17.83 3.37
N VAL A 228 6.12 17.39 2.79
CA VAL A 228 7.21 16.78 3.54
C VAL A 228 7.98 17.84 4.34
N LYS A 229 8.35 18.98 3.73
CA LYS A 229 9.08 20.07 4.39
C LYS A 229 8.33 20.70 5.56
N SER A 230 7.00 20.72 5.50
CA SER A 230 6.15 21.22 6.59
C SER A 230 5.92 20.19 7.70
N GLY A 231 6.34 18.93 7.52
CA GLY A 231 6.17 17.86 8.50
C GLY A 231 4.77 17.27 8.59
N ILE A 232 3.80 17.75 7.79
CA ILE A 232 2.46 17.15 7.79
C ILE A 232 2.44 15.76 7.15
N TRP A 233 3.41 15.47 6.29
CA TRP A 233 3.57 14.19 5.61
C TRP A 233 5.00 13.65 5.77
N PRO A 234 5.39 13.14 6.95
CA PRO A 234 6.72 12.54 7.12
C PRO A 234 6.88 11.32 6.20
N LEU A 235 8.07 11.11 5.65
CA LEU A 235 8.38 9.91 4.86
C LEU A 235 9.06 8.91 5.78
N TYR A 236 8.55 7.68 5.83
CA TYR A 236 9.13 6.62 6.65
C TYR A 236 8.88 5.25 6.04
N ARG A 237 9.66 4.27 6.50
CA ARG A 237 9.48 2.84 6.26
C ARG A 237 9.66 2.09 7.56
N PHE A 238 8.70 1.25 7.90
CA PHE A 238 8.80 0.26 8.95
C PHE A 238 8.93 -1.11 8.29
N ASN A 239 10.09 -1.73 8.44
CA ASN A 239 10.39 -3.04 7.86
C ASN A 239 10.63 -4.08 8.98
N PRO A 240 9.66 -4.97 9.25
CA PRO A 240 9.76 -6.00 10.28
C PRO A 240 11.00 -6.90 10.15
N ALA A 241 11.46 -7.17 8.93
CA ALA A 241 12.59 -8.06 8.69
C ALA A 241 13.89 -7.55 9.33
N LEU A 242 14.04 -6.23 9.48
CA LEU A 242 15.20 -5.61 10.11
C LEU A 242 15.32 -5.93 11.61
N ALA A 243 14.20 -6.18 12.29
CA ALA A 243 14.22 -6.58 13.70
C ALA A 243 14.97 -7.91 13.88
N GLY A 244 14.75 -8.86 12.95
CA GLY A 244 15.44 -10.16 12.93
C GLY A 244 16.95 -10.03 12.70
N GLU A 245 17.39 -8.94 12.10
CA GLU A 245 18.81 -8.59 11.90
C GLU A 245 19.39 -7.75 13.05
N GLY A 246 18.63 -7.49 14.12
CA GLY A 246 19.04 -6.62 15.23
C GLY A 246 19.10 -5.13 14.88
N LYS A 247 18.49 -4.71 13.77
CA LYS A 247 18.40 -3.32 13.31
C LYS A 247 17.06 -2.70 13.71
N GLN A 248 17.02 -1.37 13.80
CA GLN A 248 15.77 -0.63 14.04
C GLN A 248 14.82 -0.80 12.83
N PRO A 249 13.60 -1.33 13.02
CA PRO A 249 12.66 -1.55 11.91
C PRO A 249 12.15 -0.25 11.29
N LEU A 250 11.91 0.76 12.12
CA LEU A 250 11.43 2.07 11.70
C LEU A 250 12.62 2.91 11.20
N GLN A 251 12.48 3.41 9.98
CA GLN A 251 13.41 4.32 9.32
C GLN A 251 12.66 5.58 8.91
N LEU A 252 13.04 6.72 9.47
CA LEU A 252 12.53 8.02 9.07
C LEU A 252 13.35 8.53 7.88
N ASP A 253 12.73 8.59 6.69
CA ASP A 253 13.37 8.97 5.43
C ASP A 253 13.28 10.47 5.13
N SER A 254 12.36 11.20 5.78
CA SER A 254 12.29 12.67 5.73
C SER A 254 13.15 13.33 6.80
N LYS A 255 13.64 14.54 6.53
CA LYS A 255 14.31 15.38 7.53
C LYS A 255 13.28 16.13 8.38
N ALA A 256 13.73 16.64 9.54
CA ALA A 256 12.92 17.50 10.40
C ALA A 256 12.25 18.64 9.62
N PRO A 257 11.04 19.06 10.01
CA PRO A 257 10.30 20.11 9.31
C PRO A 257 11.13 21.40 9.22
N THR A 258 11.27 21.92 8.01
CA THR A 258 12.02 23.16 7.73
C THR A 258 11.13 24.35 7.41
N GLU A 259 9.84 24.12 7.20
CA GLU A 259 8.84 25.14 6.89
C GLU A 259 7.68 25.10 7.88
N ASP A 260 7.08 26.26 8.15
CA ASP A 260 5.85 26.32 8.92
C ASP A 260 4.69 25.71 8.11
N ILE A 261 3.84 24.93 8.79
CA ILE A 261 2.70 24.26 8.18
C ILE A 261 1.70 25.22 7.52
N GLU A 262 1.62 26.46 8.00
CA GLU A 262 0.81 27.53 7.42
C GLU A 262 1.13 27.76 5.94
N THR A 263 2.41 27.73 5.58
CA THR A 263 2.90 27.95 4.21
C THR A 263 2.37 26.89 3.26
N PHE A 264 2.37 25.62 3.67
CA PHE A 264 1.79 24.52 2.90
C PHE A 264 0.26 24.57 2.86
N MET A 265 -0.39 24.82 4.00
CA MET A 265 -1.85 24.84 4.09
C MET A 265 -2.46 25.89 3.16
N TYR A 266 -1.97 27.13 3.21
CA TYR A 266 -2.61 28.22 2.48
C TYR A 266 -2.25 28.29 0.99
N LYS A 267 -1.41 27.37 0.48
CA LYS A 267 -1.32 27.09 -0.97
C LYS A 267 -2.59 26.42 -1.52
N GLN A 268 -3.46 25.89 -0.65
CA GLN A 268 -4.60 25.06 -1.04
C GLN A 268 -5.93 25.74 -0.68
N ASN A 269 -6.91 25.72 -1.59
CA ASN A 269 -8.20 26.36 -1.34
C ASN A 269 -8.95 25.73 -0.16
N ARG A 270 -8.79 24.42 0.07
CA ARG A 270 -9.44 23.70 1.18
C ARG A 270 -9.12 24.27 2.58
N PHE A 271 -8.04 25.02 2.74
CA PHE A 271 -7.74 25.74 3.99
C PHE A 271 -8.04 27.24 3.89
N ARG A 272 -7.81 27.86 2.71
CA ARG A 272 -8.07 29.29 2.49
C ARG A 272 -9.54 29.67 2.69
N LEU A 273 -10.47 28.80 2.33
CA LEU A 273 -11.91 29.03 2.51
C LEU A 273 -12.28 29.32 3.97
N LEU A 274 -11.72 28.55 4.92
CA LEU A 274 -11.99 28.77 6.34
C LEU A 274 -11.36 30.07 6.83
N ARG A 275 -10.13 30.38 6.40
CA ARG A 275 -9.45 31.63 6.75
C ARG A 275 -10.26 32.85 6.31
N GLN A 276 -10.95 32.77 5.17
CA GLN A 276 -11.78 33.85 4.66
C GLN A 276 -13.11 33.97 5.39
N SER A 277 -13.76 32.85 5.73
CA SER A 277 -15.10 32.86 6.35
C SER A 277 -15.07 33.01 7.88
N ASP A 278 -14.09 32.43 8.56
CA ASP A 278 -13.91 32.50 10.02
C ASP A 278 -12.41 32.52 10.37
N PRO A 279 -11.74 33.69 10.27
CA PRO A 279 -10.31 33.82 10.53
C PRO A 279 -9.93 33.39 11.96
N ALA A 280 -10.78 33.68 12.95
CA ALA A 280 -10.52 33.35 14.35
C ALA A 280 -10.46 31.83 14.55
N ARG A 281 -11.38 31.09 13.94
CA ARG A 281 -11.36 29.63 13.97
C ARG A 281 -10.23 29.05 13.16
N ALA A 282 -9.93 29.59 11.97
CA ALA A 282 -8.81 29.17 11.15
C ALA A 282 -7.49 29.22 11.95
N ASN A 283 -7.24 30.32 12.65
CA ASN A 283 -6.05 30.47 13.50
C ASN A 283 -6.02 29.43 14.64
N ARG A 284 -7.15 29.20 15.33
CA ARG A 284 -7.20 28.16 16.39
C ARG A 284 -6.88 26.76 15.85
N LEU A 285 -7.41 26.40 14.68
CA LEU A 285 -7.15 25.09 14.07
C LEU A 285 -5.72 24.98 13.52
N LEU A 286 -5.14 26.07 13.02
CA LEU A 286 -3.74 26.14 12.61
C LEU A 286 -2.80 25.88 13.79
N GLU A 287 -3.01 26.53 14.94
CA GLU A 287 -2.19 26.29 16.13
C GLU A 287 -2.31 24.83 16.61
N ALA A 288 -3.52 24.27 16.64
CA ALA A 288 -3.70 22.87 17.00
C ALA A 288 -3.03 21.91 15.99
N LEU A 289 -3.02 22.25 14.70
CA LEU A 289 -2.33 21.44 13.69
C LEU A 289 -0.80 21.54 13.83
N ARG A 290 -0.25 22.72 14.18
CA ARG A 290 1.18 22.85 14.50
C ARG A 290 1.58 21.89 15.62
N GLU A 291 0.75 21.78 16.66
CA GLU A 291 0.98 20.81 17.74
C GLU A 291 0.82 19.36 17.29
N ASP A 292 -0.19 19.03 16.46
CA ASP A 292 -0.34 17.69 15.88
C ASP A 292 0.92 17.27 15.07
N VAL A 293 1.45 18.19 14.25
CA VAL A 293 2.66 17.96 13.45
C VAL A 293 3.87 17.72 14.35
N LYS A 294 4.09 18.55 15.38
CA LYS A 294 5.18 18.37 16.34
C LYS A 294 5.07 17.06 17.10
N ALA A 295 3.88 16.72 17.58
CA ALA A 295 3.63 15.49 18.35
C ALA A 295 3.89 14.26 17.49
N ARG A 296 3.39 14.25 16.26
CA ARG A 296 3.62 13.15 15.32
C ARG A 296 5.09 13.04 14.91
N TRP A 297 5.79 14.15 14.68
CA TRP A 297 7.22 14.12 14.39
C TRP A 297 8.01 13.44 15.53
N ARG A 298 7.78 13.87 16.78
CA ARG A 298 8.40 13.27 17.98
C ARG A 298 8.06 11.80 18.19
N PHE A 299 6.93 11.33 17.67
CA PHE A 299 6.55 9.92 17.76
C PHE A 299 7.37 9.04 16.80
N TYR A 300 7.78 9.57 15.65
CA TYR A 300 8.56 8.84 14.64
C TYR A 300 10.08 9.03 14.75
N GLU A 301 10.53 10.04 15.51
CA GLU A 301 11.94 10.28 15.87
C GLU A 301 12.43 9.36 16.99
#